data_AF-A0A940AJ80-F1
#
_entry.id   AF-A0A940AJ80-F1
#
_cell.length_a   1.000
_cell.length_b   1.000
_cell.length_c   1.000
_cell.angle_alpha   90.00
_cell.angle_beta   90.00
_cell.angle_gamma   90.00
#
_symmetry.space_group_name_H-M   'P 1'
#
loop_
_entity.id
_entity.type
_entity.pdbx_description
1 polymer ?
#
loop_
_entity_poly.entity_id
_entity_poly.type
_entity_poly.pdbx_seq_one_letter_code
_entity_poly.pdbx_strand_id
1 'polypeptide(L)' 'MTALKEMRIRRNIKQSELARRLNVTRSSVSHNEKRGILCVKTAELYAAILHCRPEELMDFTPRTCAGKQ' A
#
# COMPACT_ATOMS: atom_id res chain seq x y z
N MET A 1 -5.71 -7.63 -7.41
CA MET A 1 -5.38 -6.26 -6.93
C MET A 1 -4.39 -6.43 -5.78
N THR A 2 -3.65 -5.38 -5.36
CA THR A 2 -2.78 -5.49 -4.16
C THR A 2 -3.61 -5.42 -2.88
N ALA A 3 -3.14 -6.02 -1.79
CA ALA A 3 -3.81 -5.99 -0.49
C ALA A 3 -4.11 -4.56 0.00
N LEU A 4 -3.17 -3.63 -0.24
CA LEU A 4 -3.34 -2.21 0.09
C LEU A 4 -4.56 -1.56 -0.59
N LYS A 5 -4.74 -1.81 -1.89
CA LYS A 5 -5.84 -1.24 -2.68
C LYS A 5 -7.18 -1.78 -2.21
N GLU A 6 -7.26 -3.07 -1.90
CA GLU A 6 -8.47 -3.70 -1.39
C GLU A 6 -8.85 -3.15 -0.02
N MET A 7 -7.88 -3.04 0.90
CA MET A 7 -8.12 -2.46 2.22
C MET A 7 -8.53 -0.99 2.14
N ARG A 8 -7.90 -0.19 1.27
CA ARG A 8 -8.31 1.20 1.07
C ARG A 8 -9.78 1.31 0.61
N ILE A 9 -10.19 0.45 -0.34
CA ILE A 9 -11.57 0.43 -0.85
C ILE A 9 -12.54 0.00 0.25
N ARG A 10 -12.21 -1.06 1.00
CA ARG A 10 -13.01 -1.53 2.16
C ARG A 10 -13.20 -0.46 3.22
N ARG A 11 -12.18 0.38 3.45
CA ARG A 11 -12.23 1.50 4.41
C ARG A 11 -12.81 2.78 3.82
N ASN A 12 -13.20 2.79 2.54
CA ASN A 12 -13.74 3.95 1.83
C ASN A 12 -12.84 5.21 1.92
N ILE A 13 -11.52 5.02 1.89
CA ILE A 13 -10.55 6.11 1.95
C ILE A 13 -10.09 6.48 0.53
N LYS A 14 -10.03 7.77 0.20
CA LYS A 14 -9.48 8.22 -1.09
C LYS A 14 -7.95 8.16 -1.06
N GLN A 15 -7.31 7.90 -2.21
CA GLN A 15 -5.84 7.92 -2.32
C GLN A 15 -5.24 9.25 -1.85
N SER A 16 -5.88 10.37 -2.17
CA SER A 16 -5.46 11.72 -1.75
C SER A 16 -5.57 11.91 -0.23
N GLU A 17 -6.61 11.34 0.38
CA GLU A 17 -6.81 11.41 1.82
C GLU A 17 -5.76 10.56 2.56
N LEU A 18 -5.49 9.35 2.07
CA LEU A 18 -4.45 8.48 2.59
C LEU A 18 -3.06 9.13 2.49
N ALA A 19 -2.79 9.75 1.34
CA ALA A 19 -1.54 10.48 1.10
C ALA A 19 -1.37 11.66 2.07
N ARG A 20 -2.44 12.44 2.31
CA ARG A 20 -2.46 13.55 3.27
C ARG A 20 -2.17 13.08 4.70
N ARG A 21 -2.81 11.98 5.13
CA ARG A 21 -2.61 11.43 6.48
C ARG A 21 -1.20 10.85 6.69
N LEU A 22 -0.62 10.27 5.65
CA LEU A 22 0.74 9.73 5.68
C LEU A 22 1.83 10.78 5.39
N ASN A 23 1.44 12.02 5.09
CA ASN A 23 2.34 13.08 4.63
C ASN A 23 3.24 12.65 3.44
N VAL A 24 2.64 11.94 2.49
CA VAL A 24 3.29 11.51 1.24
C VAL A 24 2.54 12.01 0.03
N THR A 25 3.14 11.88 -1.15
CA THR A 25 2.47 12.22 -2.40
C THR A 25 1.43 11.17 -2.79
N ARG A 26 0.34 11.59 -3.46
CA ARG A 26 -0.65 10.66 -4.03
C ARG A 26 0.00 9.65 -4.99
N SER A 27 1.03 10.07 -5.72
CA SER A 27 1.81 9.21 -6.61
C SER A 27 2.48 8.06 -5.85
N SER A 28 2.98 8.30 -4.64
CA SER A 28 3.55 7.25 -3.79
C SER A 28 2.50 6.21 -3.38
N VAL A 29 1.31 6.66 -2.97
CA VAL A 29 0.19 5.75 -2.67
C VAL A 29 -0.21 4.92 -3.89
N SER A 30 -0.36 5.56 -5.06
CA SER A 30 -0.68 4.87 -6.32
C SER A 30 0.40 3.87 -6.73
N HIS A 31 1.67 4.20 -6.51
CA HIS A 31 2.80 3.31 -6.77
C HIS A 31 2.75 2.07 -5.86
N ASN A 32 2.53 2.26 -4.56
CA ASN A 32 2.39 1.17 -3.59
C ASN A 32 1.14 0.31 -3.86
N GLU A 33 0.03 0.88 -4.32
CA GLU A 33 -1.16 0.11 -4.74
C GLU A 33 -0.97 -0.68 -6.04
N LYS A 34 0.04 -0.35 -6.85
CA LYS A 34 0.37 -1.10 -8.07
C LYS A 34 1.41 -2.18 -7.78
N ARG A 35 2.42 -1.85 -6.98
CA ARG A 35 3.57 -2.71 -6.68
C ARG A 35 3.37 -3.60 -5.46
N GLY A 36 2.44 -3.27 -4.57
CA GLY A 36 2.30 -3.90 -3.27
C GLY A 36 3.30 -3.30 -2.28
N ILE A 37 3.03 -3.47 -0.98
CA ILE A 37 3.96 -3.06 0.06
C ILE A 37 4.91 -4.22 0.35
N LEU A 38 6.21 -3.99 0.17
CA LEU A 38 7.27 -4.98 0.41
C LEU A 38 8.03 -4.74 1.72
N CYS A 39 7.97 -3.52 2.25
CA CYS A 39 8.70 -3.14 3.46
C CYS A 39 7.76 -3.12 4.66
N VAL A 40 8.14 -3.80 5.74
CA VAL A 40 7.39 -3.83 7.01
C VAL A 40 7.14 -2.43 7.55
N LYS A 41 8.15 -1.57 7.56
CA LYS A 41 8.03 -0.16 8.01
C LYS A 41 6.96 0.62 7.24
N THR A 42 6.87 0.40 5.93
CA THR A 42 5.82 1.03 5.12
C THR A 42 4.46 0.42 5.46
N ALA A 43 4.38 -0.89 5.64
CA ALA A 43 3.14 -1.56 6.03
C ALA A 43 2.63 -1.04 7.38
N GLU A 44 3.49 -0.83 8.37
CA GLU A 44 3.16 -0.27 9.68
C GLU A 44 2.55 1.14 9.60
N LEU A 45 3.17 2.01 8.80
CA LEU A 45 2.66 3.37 8.60
C LEU A 45 1.26 3.36 7.99
N TYR A 46 1.05 2.55 6.96
CA TYR A 46 -0.25 2.43 6.30
C TYR A 46 -1.28 1.74 7.20
N ALA A 47 -0.88 0.72 7.95
CA ALA A 47 -1.69 -0.01 8.91
C ALA A 47 -2.24 0.90 10.01
N ALA A 48 -1.42 1.82 10.52
CA ALA A 48 -1.84 2.80 11.52
C ALA A 48 -2.99 3.70 11.01
N ILE A 49 -2.96 4.09 9.73
CA ILE A 49 -4.00 4.95 9.12
C ILE A 49 -5.23 4.14 8.67
N LEU A 50 -5.03 2.91 8.21
CA LEU A 50 -6.09 2.02 7.71
C LEU A 50 -6.74 1.18 8.82
N HIS A 51 -6.24 1.27 10.05
CA HIS A 51 -6.66 0.49 11.21
C HIS A 51 -6.72 -1.02 10.89
N CYS A 52 -5.62 -1.57 10.37
CA CYS A 52 -5.47 -2.99 10.07
C CYS A 52 -4.09 -3.47 10.51
N ARG A 53 -3.83 -4.78 10.46
CA ARG A 53 -2.49 -5.30 10.76
C ARG A 53 -1.54 -5.05 9.57
N PRO A 54 -0.26 -4.75 9.80
CA PRO A 54 0.72 -4.58 8.72
C PRO A 54 0.84 -5.80 7.81
N GLU A 55 0.72 -7.00 8.39
CA GLU A 55 0.72 -8.29 7.67
C GLU A 55 -0.38 -8.38 6.62
N GLU A 56 -1.54 -7.77 6.86
CA GLU A 56 -2.67 -7.75 5.91
C GLU A 56 -2.42 -6.81 4.72
N LEU A 57 -1.41 -5.94 4.81
CA LEU A 57 -1.05 -5.00 3.75
C LEU A 57 0.18 -5.42 2.95
N MET A 58 0.95 -6.38 3.47
CA MET A 58 2.14 -6.88 2.80
C MET A 58 1.77 -7.87 1.70
N ASP A 59 2.20 -7.57 0.49
CA ASP A 59 2.13 -8.51 -0.62
C ASP A 59 3.48 -9.26 -0.67
N PHE A 60 3.56 -10.42 0.00
CA PHE A 60 4.72 -11.31 -0.06
C PHE A 60 4.89 -12.01 -1.41
N THR A 61 4.18 -11.57 -2.45
CA THR A 61 4.27 -12.19 -3.77
C THR A 61 5.70 -12.05 -4.28
N PRO A 62 6.41 -13.15 -4.58
CA PRO A 62 7.64 -13.08 -5.34
C PRO A 62 7.25 -12.70 -6.76
N ARG A 63 7.05 -11.41 -7.03
CA ARG A 63 7.05 -10.95 -8.41
C ARG A 63 8.49 -11.08 -8.86
N THR A 64 8.75 -12.17 -9.59
CA THR A 64 9.93 -12.34 -10.42
C THR A 64 10.26 -10.98 -11.00
N CYS A 65 11.49 -10.50 -10.77
CA CYS A 65 12.04 -9.37 -11.48
C CYS A 65 11.81 -9.67 -12.97
N ALA A 66 10.76 -9.10 -13.56
CA ALA A 66 10.61 -9.11 -15.00
C ALA A 66 11.77 -8.24 -15.48
N GLY A 67 12.86 -8.91 -15.85
CA GLY A 67 13.98 -8.29 -16.54
C GLY A 67 13.40 -7.45 -17.66
N LYS A 68 13.83 -6.19 -17.72
CA LYS A 68 13.81 -5.49 -18.99
C LYS A 68 14.69 -6.33 -19.93
N GLN A 69 14.08 -6.97 -20.92
CA GLN A 69 14.77 -7.30 -22.16
C GLN A 69 15.00 -6.00 -22.93
#